data_AF-A0AAU5J9G7-F1
#
_entry.id   AF-A0AAU5J9G7-F1
#
_cell.length_a   1.000
_cell.length_b   1.000
_cell.length_c   1.000
_cell.angle_alpha   90.00
_cell.angle_beta   90.00
_cell.angle_gamma   90.00
#
_symmetry.space_group_name_H-M   'P 1'
#
loop_
_entity.id
_entity.type
_entity.pdbx_description
1 polymer ?
#
loop_
_entity_poly.entity_id
_entity_poly.type
_entity_poly.pdbx_seq_one_letter_code
_entity_poly.pdbx_strand_id
1 'polypeptide(L)'
;MAQRDSVMKADFHTVWADESDDAASLAWVRDFYRDVYRDTGGVPVPDRISDGSYINYPDVDLADPAWNTSGVPWHTLYYKPEFPGTPSTTRTTTPGSNG
;
A
#
# COMPACT_ATOMS: atom_id res chain seq x y z
N MET A 1 15.45 -1.97 0.90
CA MET A 1 14.44 -2.72 0.13
C MET A 1 13.61 -3.50 1.13
N ALA A 2 12.44 -2.98 1.47
CA ALA A 2 11.59 -3.49 2.54
C ALA A 2 10.53 -4.45 1.95
N GLN A 3 10.94 -5.69 1.69
CA GLN A 3 10.12 -6.89 1.42
C GLN A 3 11.06 -8.03 0.99
N ARG A 4 11.96 -8.47 1.88
CA ARG A 4 12.93 -9.54 1.57
C ARG A 4 12.58 -10.90 2.18
N ASP A 5 11.61 -10.94 3.09
CA ASP A 5 11.14 -12.17 3.76
C ASP A 5 9.76 -12.65 3.26
N SER A 6 9.15 -11.95 2.30
CA SER A 6 7.89 -12.38 1.69
C SER A 6 8.13 -13.49 0.67
N VAL A 7 7.45 -14.63 0.83
CA VAL A 7 7.54 -15.79 -0.08
C VAL A 7 6.60 -15.68 -1.29
N MET A 8 5.65 -14.73 -1.26
CA MET A 8 4.64 -14.53 -2.31
C MET A 8 4.27 -13.05 -2.41
N LYS A 9 3.96 -12.60 -3.64
CA LYS A 9 3.27 -11.33 -3.90
C LYS A 9 1.89 -11.63 -4.45
N ALA A 10 0.86 -11.00 -3.91
CA ALA A 10 -0.50 -11.08 -4.42
C ALA A 10 -0.82 -9.79 -5.19
N ASP A 11 -1.38 -9.95 -6.40
CA ASP A 11 -1.94 -8.88 -7.19
C ASP A 11 -3.43 -9.14 -7.35
N PHE A 12 -4.26 -8.16 -6.98
CA PHE A 12 -5.71 -8.24 -7.03
C PHE A 12 -6.21 -7.23 -8.05
N HIS A 13 -6.51 -7.71 -9.25
CA HIS A 13 -7.10 -6.89 -10.31
C HIS A 13 -8.37 -7.53 -10.86
N THR A 14 -9.26 -6.68 -11.35
CA THR A 14 -10.43 -7.08 -12.14
C THR A 14 -10.40 -6.33 -13.46
N VAL A 15 -10.85 -6.98 -14.53
CA VAL A 15 -10.83 -6.44 -15.91
C VAL A 15 -12.23 -6.62 -16.48
N TRP A 16 -12.78 -5.56 -17.06
CA TRP A 16 -14.09 -5.54 -17.68
C TRP A 16 -14.06 -4.72 -18.97
N ALA A 17 -15.07 -4.89 -19.82
CA ALA A 17 -15.09 -4.34 -21.17
C ALA A 17 -15.92 -3.06 -21.30
N ASP A 18 -17.02 -2.95 -20.57
CA ASP A 18 -17.99 -1.85 -20.68
C ASP A 18 -17.89 -0.89 -19.50
N GLU A 19 -17.83 0.41 -19.77
CA GLU A 19 -17.74 1.47 -18.74
C GLU A 19 -18.94 1.43 -17.75
N SER A 20 -20.08 0.87 -18.17
CA SER A 20 -21.23 0.68 -17.28
C SER A 20 -20.94 -0.27 -16.11
N ASP A 21 -19.95 -1.14 -16.24
CA ASP A 21 -19.56 -2.12 -15.24
C ASP A 21 -18.50 -1.59 -14.27
N ASP A 22 -18.00 -0.36 -14.46
CA ASP A 22 -16.98 0.28 -13.62
C ASP A 22 -17.35 0.21 -12.14
N ALA A 23 -18.54 0.71 -11.79
CA ALA A 23 -18.97 0.81 -10.40
C ALA A 23 -19.11 -0.57 -9.73
N ALA A 24 -19.64 -1.55 -10.46
CA ALA A 24 -19.83 -2.90 -9.94
C ALA A 24 -18.49 -3.64 -9.78
N SER A 25 -17.60 -3.50 -10.76
CA SER A 25 -16.28 -4.13 -10.77
C SER A 25 -15.38 -3.55 -9.69
N LEU A 26 -15.38 -2.21 -9.54
CA LEU A 26 -14.66 -1.52 -8.47
C LEU A 26 -15.19 -1.91 -7.09
N ALA A 27 -16.52 -1.96 -6.90
CA ALA A 27 -17.11 -2.39 -5.64
C ALA A 27 -16.68 -3.83 -5.28
N TRP A 28 -16.72 -4.74 -6.26
CA TRP A 28 -16.35 -6.13 -6.05
C TRP A 28 -14.89 -6.29 -5.62
N VAL A 29 -13.94 -5.67 -6.32
CA VAL A 29 -12.50 -5.83 -5.99
C VAL A 29 -12.18 -5.19 -4.64
N ARG A 30 -12.82 -4.06 -4.31
CA ARG A 30 -12.66 -3.39 -3.01
C ARG A 30 -13.21 -4.22 -1.86
N ASP A 31 -14.40 -4.76 -2.02
CA ASP A 31 -15.02 -5.61 -1.00
C ASP A 31 -14.22 -6.90 -0.79
N PHE A 32 -13.75 -7.52 -1.89
CA PHE A 32 -12.88 -8.70 -1.83
C PHE A 32 -11.56 -8.41 -1.11
N TYR A 33 -10.88 -7.31 -1.45
CA TYR A 33 -9.63 -6.91 -0.81
C TYR A 33 -9.81 -6.65 0.69
N ARG A 34 -10.87 -5.92 1.06
CA ARG A 34 -11.23 -5.66 2.45
C ARG A 34 -11.50 -6.95 3.22
N ASP A 35 -12.17 -7.91 2.60
CA ASP A 35 -12.48 -9.19 3.22
C ASP A 35 -11.23 -10.07 3.45
N VAL A 36 -10.28 -10.06 2.52
CA VAL A 36 -8.98 -10.72 2.69
C VAL A 36 -8.22 -10.15 3.89
N TYR A 37 -8.27 -8.84 4.09
CA TYR A 37 -7.58 -8.14 5.17
C TYR A 37 -8.49 -7.69 6.32
N ARG A 38 -9.62 -8.39 6.51
CA ARG A 38 -10.63 -8.00 7.50
C ARG A 38 -10.06 -7.90 8.91
N ASP A 39 -9.19 -8.83 9.28
CA ASP A 39 -8.59 -8.91 10.63
C ASP A 39 -7.59 -7.79 10.92
N THR A 40 -7.15 -7.06 9.88
CA THR A 40 -6.17 -5.96 9.96
C THR A 40 -6.78 -4.61 9.58
N GLY A 41 -8.11 -4.48 9.58
CA GLY A 41 -8.79 -3.23 9.28
C GLY A 41 -8.92 -2.93 7.77
N GLY A 42 -8.92 -3.96 6.94
CA GLY A 42 -9.17 -3.87 5.50
C GLY A 42 -7.93 -3.65 4.63
N VAL A 43 -6.73 -3.65 5.22
CA VAL A 43 -5.45 -3.41 4.51
C VAL A 43 -4.33 -4.34 5.01
N PRO A 44 -3.29 -4.62 4.19
CA PRO A 44 -2.15 -5.47 4.55
C PRO A 44 -1.20 -4.74 5.53
N VAL A 45 -1.63 -4.60 6.78
CA VAL A 45 -0.77 -4.06 7.85
C VAL A 45 0.48 -4.95 7.98
N PRO A 46 1.71 -4.37 7.95
CA PRO A 46 2.93 -5.14 8.18
C PRO A 46 2.90 -5.84 9.55
N ASP A 47 2.86 -7.17 9.55
CA ASP A 47 2.82 -8.02 10.74
C ASP A 47 3.56 -9.35 10.50
N ARG A 48 3.17 -10.44 11.18
CA ARG A 48 3.77 -11.77 10.97
C ARG A 48 3.28 -12.48 9.70
N ILE A 49 2.22 -11.98 9.06
CA ILE A 49 1.50 -12.59 7.93
C ILE A 49 1.70 -11.77 6.66
N SER A 50 1.56 -10.44 6.75
CA SER A 50 1.64 -9.52 5.62
C SER A 50 2.81 -8.57 5.77
N ASP A 51 3.41 -8.17 4.65
CA ASP A 51 4.63 -7.36 4.66
C ASP A 51 4.43 -5.98 4.02
N GLY A 52 3.20 -5.48 4.04
CA GLY A 52 2.80 -4.21 3.42
C GLY A 52 2.44 -4.34 1.92
N SER A 53 2.29 -3.19 1.28
CA SER A 53 1.98 -3.04 -0.14
C SER A 53 3.24 -2.71 -0.95
N TYR A 54 3.25 -3.10 -2.22
CA TYR A 54 4.40 -2.88 -3.10
C TYR A 54 4.18 -1.63 -3.98
N ILE A 55 5.11 -0.66 -3.92
CA ILE A 55 4.93 0.70 -4.50
C ILE A 55 4.62 0.72 -6.01
N ASN A 56 4.98 -0.31 -6.77
CA ASN A 56 4.64 -0.39 -8.19
C ASN A 56 3.18 -0.82 -8.46
N TYR A 57 2.41 -1.16 -7.43
CA TYR A 57 0.96 -1.32 -7.48
C TYR A 57 0.33 -0.20 -6.64
N PRO A 58 0.22 1.02 -7.21
CA PRO A 58 -0.36 2.15 -6.50
C PRO A 58 -1.86 1.93 -6.30
N ASP A 59 -2.29 2.05 -5.06
CA ASP A 59 -3.68 1.97 -4.65
C ASP A 59 -4.03 3.20 -3.80
N VAL A 60 -4.94 4.02 -4.32
CA VAL A 60 -5.39 5.26 -3.67
C VAL A 60 -6.35 4.98 -2.52
N ASP A 61 -7.01 3.82 -2.51
CA ASP A 61 -7.98 3.44 -1.48
C ASP A 61 -7.27 3.23 -0.12
N LEU A 62 -5.96 2.94 -0.11
CA LEU A 62 -5.15 2.86 1.10
C LEU A 62 -5.01 4.19 1.85
N ALA A 63 -5.26 5.32 1.19
CA ALA A 63 -5.28 6.65 1.78
C ALA A 63 -6.69 7.12 2.17
N ASP A 64 -7.74 6.36 1.80
CA ASP A 64 -9.13 6.70 2.09
C ASP A 64 -9.58 6.06 3.43
N PRO A 65 -10.02 6.87 4.41
CA PRO A 65 -10.55 6.35 5.69
C PRO A 65 -11.78 5.45 5.55
N ALA A 66 -12.51 5.51 4.44
CA ALA A 66 -13.64 4.62 4.16
C ALA A 66 -13.19 3.17 3.91
N TRP A 67 -11.94 2.98 3.45
CA TRP A 67 -11.38 1.68 3.06
C TRP A 67 -10.25 1.22 3.98
N ASN A 68 -9.44 2.15 4.48
CA ASN A 68 -8.38 1.87 5.45
C ASN A 68 -8.83 2.25 6.86
N THR A 69 -9.28 1.25 7.62
CA THR A 69 -9.71 1.41 9.02
C THR A 69 -8.65 0.97 10.03
N SER A 70 -7.44 0.62 9.56
CA SER A 70 -6.36 0.08 10.39
C SER A 70 -5.69 1.09 11.32
N GLY A 71 -5.87 2.39 11.06
CA GLY A 71 -5.12 3.46 11.73
C GLY A 71 -3.66 3.58 11.27
N VAL A 72 -3.20 2.73 10.34
CA VAL A 72 -1.86 2.78 9.74
C VAL A 72 -1.89 3.67 8.50
N PRO A 73 -1.05 4.71 8.41
CA PRO A 73 -1.05 5.59 7.25
C PRO A 73 -0.45 4.89 6.03
N TRP A 74 -0.95 5.22 4.84
CA TRP A 74 -0.61 4.55 3.57
C TRP A 74 0.90 4.44 3.30
N HIS A 75 1.69 5.46 3.66
CA HIS A 75 3.15 5.45 3.45
C HIS A 75 3.85 4.39 4.31
N THR A 76 3.32 4.04 5.48
CA THR A 76 3.81 2.94 6.30
C THR A 76 3.49 1.59 5.67
N LEU A 77 2.38 1.46 4.95
CA LEU A 77 2.05 0.25 4.20
C LEU A 77 3.04 0.01 3.05
N TYR A 78 3.48 1.07 2.36
CA TYR A 78 4.42 0.94 1.23
C TYR A 78 5.90 0.92 1.60
N TYR A 79 6.29 1.67 2.63
CA TYR A 79 7.70 1.88 2.95
C TYR A 79 8.13 1.20 4.26
N LYS A 80 7.18 0.64 5.03
CA LYS A 80 7.33 0.22 6.43
C LYS A 80 7.76 1.38 7.34
N PRO A 81 7.55 1.31 8.66
CA PRO A 81 8.20 2.27 9.54
C PRO A 81 9.72 2.09 9.37
N GLU A 82 10.44 3.20 9.23
CA GLU A 82 11.90 3.15 9.39
C GLU A 82 12.18 2.48 10.74
N PHE A 83 13.00 1.44 10.74
CA PHE A 83 13.44 0.80 11.98
C PHE A 83 13.92 1.91 12.93
N PRO A 84 13.53 1.92 14.22
CA PRO A 84 14.13 2.84 15.18
C PRO A 84 15.64 2.53 15.26
N GLY A 85 16.44 3.26 14.50
CA GLY A 85 17.87 2.98 14.31
C GLY A 85 18.47 3.40 12.96
N THR A 86 17.69 3.72 11.92
CA THR A 86 18.24 4.28 10.68
C THR A 86 18.18 5.81 10.69
N PRO A 87 19.32 6.53 10.67
CA PRO A 87 19.29 7.98 10.51
C PRO A 87 18.77 8.33 9.11
N SER A 88 17.72 9.14 9.05
CA SER A 88 17.14 9.64 7.80
C SER A 88 18.22 10.32 6.97
N THR A 89 18.69 9.66 5.92
CA THR A 89 19.58 10.28 4.94
C THR A 89 18.73 11.04 3.95
N THR A 90 18.17 12.18 4.39
CA THR A 90 17.80 13.24 3.46
C THR A 90 19.09 13.87 2.97
N ARG A 91 19.71 13.25 1.96
CA ARG A 91 20.83 13.86 1.25
C ARG A 91 20.24 14.85 0.25
N THR A 92 20.03 16.09 0.70
CA THR A 92 19.83 17.23 -0.19
C THR A 92 21.16 17.52 -0.89
N THR A 93 21.43 16.81 -1.99
CA THR A 93 22.44 17.25 -2.97
C THR A 93 21.76 18.22 -3.92
N THR A 94 21.75 19.50 -3.56
CA THR A 94 21.67 20.57 -4.56
C THR A 94 23.10 21.00 -4.85
N PRO A 95 23.64 20.81 -6.06
CA PRO A 95 24.92 21.40 -6.42
C PRO A 95 24.78 22.92 -6.39
N GLY A 96 25.65 23.59 -5.64
CA GLY A 96 25.64 25.05 -5.50
C GLY A 96 25.80 25.75 -6.85
N SER A 97 24.98 26.76 -7.10
CA SER A 97 25.22 27.77 -8.11
C SER A 97 26.10 28.87 -7.51
N ASN A 98 27.30 29.02 -8.05
CA ASN A 98 28.19 30.15 -7.79
C ASN A 98 27.53 31.47 -8.22
N GLY A 99 27.64 32.49 -7.38
CA GLY A 99 27.39 33.89 -7.68
C GLY A 99 28.40 34.75 -6.93
#